data_AF-A0A815AZQ8-F1
#
_entry.id   AF-A0A815AZQ8-F1
#
_cell.length_a   1.000
_cell.length_b   1.000
_cell.length_c   1.000
_cell.angle_alpha   90.00
_cell.angle_beta   90.00
_cell.angle_gamma   90.00
#
_symmetry.space_group_name_H-M   'P 1'
#
loop_
_entity.id
_entity.type
_entity.pdbx_description
1 polymer ?
#
loop_
_entity_poly.entity_id
_entity_poly.type
_entity_poly.pdbx_seq_one_letter_code
_entity_poly.pdbx_strand_id
1 'polypeptide(L)'
;MHRTNKKPDLTGTTSTPVSPTSSTSPTSISSPIAIIKLKNGNSKYISEQRSKARDIVNGLLRKDIKLLAIDFDKTFLSIHTMGYWQGQVEKLLEYVRSSFYHLIQELLETPSYSQTLHVCIVSFSSQEHLIRKLLQLAFKTSKTDRILIRCNTDEFMSCMGTDCQDGSSFLGKEYHITSVITEIATKRNKTIQPHEVLLLDDDVANILTAEEFGHKALEIRDEINLDILKDFVNNYL
;
A
#
# COMPACT_ATOMS: atom_id res chain seq x y z
N MET A 1 34.65 62.96 9.83
CA MET A 1 33.72 63.30 8.72
C MET A 1 32.80 62.10 8.51
N HIS A 2 31.79 61.81 9.33
CA HIS A 2 30.51 62.49 9.50
C HIS A 2 29.84 62.91 8.19
N ARG A 3 28.99 62.02 7.65
CA ARG A 3 27.76 62.39 6.96
C ARG A 3 26.67 61.33 7.21
N THR A 4 25.52 61.87 7.56
CA THR A 4 24.32 61.26 8.13
C THR A 4 23.24 61.07 7.07
N ASN A 5 22.32 60.16 7.38
CA ASN A 5 20.87 60.14 7.08
C ASN A 5 20.38 60.22 5.62
N LYS A 6 19.56 59.23 5.23
CA LYS A 6 18.11 59.45 5.06
C LYS A 6 17.32 58.14 4.85
N LYS A 7 16.32 57.95 5.73
CA LYS A 7 15.10 57.17 5.52
C LYS A 7 14.11 58.01 4.71
N PRO A 8 13.29 57.41 3.84
CA PRO A 8 11.82 57.50 3.95
C PRO A 8 11.16 56.17 3.50
N ASP A 9 9.87 55.88 3.64
CA ASP A 9 8.75 56.34 4.45
C ASP A 9 7.73 55.19 4.42
N LEU A 10 6.95 55.04 5.49
CA LEU A 10 5.89 54.04 5.63
C LEU A 10 4.59 54.60 5.07
N THR A 11 4.02 53.93 4.08
CA THR A 11 2.59 53.98 3.74
C THR A 11 2.15 52.52 3.58
N GLY A 12 1.08 52.01 4.17
CA GLY A 12 -0.15 52.65 4.63
C GLY A 12 -1.30 52.17 3.75
N THR A 13 -1.61 50.87 3.77
CA THR A 13 -2.81 50.33 3.09
C THR A 13 -3.52 49.32 4.00
N THR A 14 -4.63 49.80 4.56
CA THR A 14 -5.67 49.03 5.24
C THR A 14 -6.46 48.21 4.23
N SER A 15 -6.41 46.88 4.33
CA SER A 15 -7.32 45.98 3.63
C SER A 15 -8.30 45.34 4.62
N THR A 16 -9.58 45.55 4.33
CA THR A 16 -10.79 45.06 4.99
C THR A 16 -10.84 43.53 5.16
N PRO A 17 -11.48 43.01 6.23
CA PRO A 17 -11.74 41.57 6.36
C PRO A 17 -12.92 41.17 5.46
N VAL A 18 -12.63 40.42 4.41
CA VAL A 18 -13.64 39.75 3.57
C VAL A 18 -14.08 38.47 4.28
N SER A 19 -15.36 38.39 4.59
CA SER A 19 -16.02 37.21 5.14
C SER A 19 -15.93 36.03 4.16
N PRO A 20 -15.57 34.82 4.61
CA PRO A 20 -15.68 33.64 3.76
C PRO A 20 -17.16 33.25 3.65
N THR A 21 -17.68 33.44 2.45
CA THR A 21 -18.94 32.91 1.95
C THR A 21 -18.91 31.38 2.01
N SER A 22 -20.06 30.83 2.39
CA SER A 22 -20.40 29.42 2.45
C SER A 22 -20.02 28.67 1.17
N SER A 23 -18.93 27.90 1.22
CA SER A 23 -18.63 26.89 0.22
C SER A 23 -19.47 25.65 0.51
N THR A 24 -20.39 25.36 -0.40
CA THR A 24 -21.13 24.11 -0.53
C THR A 24 -20.20 22.91 -0.37
N SER A 25 -20.55 22.08 0.60
CA SER A 25 -19.89 20.82 0.95
C SER A 25 -19.75 19.90 -0.27
N PRO A 26 -18.57 19.29 -0.50
CA PRO A 26 -18.48 18.14 -1.37
C PRO A 26 -19.29 17.01 -0.71
N THR A 27 -20.13 16.37 -1.52
CA THR A 27 -20.93 15.19 -1.16
C THR A 27 -20.05 14.20 -0.39
N SER A 28 -20.34 14.01 0.89
CA SER A 28 -19.56 13.16 1.78
C SER A 28 -19.61 11.72 1.30
N ILE A 29 -18.58 11.28 0.59
CA ILE A 29 -18.37 9.87 0.31
C ILE A 29 -18.08 9.22 1.66
N SER A 30 -19.05 8.43 2.13
CA SER A 30 -18.96 7.65 3.36
C SER A 30 -17.68 6.81 3.36
N SER A 31 -16.94 6.86 4.46
CA SER A 31 -15.72 6.09 4.67
C SER A 31 -15.89 4.60 4.29
N PRO A 32 -14.98 3.98 3.53
CA PRO A 32 -14.91 2.53 3.30
C PRO A 32 -15.13 1.65 4.54
N ILE A 33 -14.72 2.05 5.74
CA ILE A 33 -15.02 1.29 6.97
C ILE A 33 -16.42 1.55 7.52
N ALA A 34 -16.98 2.74 7.31
CA ALA A 34 -18.40 2.95 7.53
C ALA A 34 -19.24 2.13 6.52
N ILE A 35 -18.78 2.00 5.27
CA ILE A 35 -19.36 1.11 4.26
C ILE A 35 -19.17 -0.37 4.65
N ILE A 36 -18.00 -0.79 5.14
CA ILE A 36 -17.79 -2.15 5.66
C ILE A 36 -18.67 -2.39 6.88
N LYS A 37 -18.81 -1.45 7.82
CA LYS A 37 -19.74 -1.57 8.96
C LYS A 37 -21.21 -1.60 8.54
N LEU A 38 -21.62 -0.80 7.55
CA LEU A 38 -22.99 -0.77 7.00
C LEU A 38 -23.29 -2.03 6.15
N LYS A 39 -22.31 -2.54 5.39
CA LYS A 39 -22.43 -3.75 4.56
C LYS A 39 -22.16 -5.05 5.32
N ASN A 40 -21.49 -5.02 6.47
CA ASN A 40 -21.31 -6.17 7.38
C ASN A 40 -22.65 -6.68 7.95
N GLY A 41 -23.73 -5.91 7.86
CA GLY A 41 -25.09 -6.39 8.12
C GLY A 41 -25.68 -7.24 6.99
N ASN A 42 -25.12 -7.18 5.77
CA ASN A 42 -25.62 -7.90 4.60
C ASN A 42 -24.72 -9.11 4.30
N SER A 43 -24.97 -10.21 5.01
CA SER A 43 -24.24 -11.48 4.90
C SER A 43 -24.00 -11.95 3.44
N LYS A 44 -24.95 -11.66 2.53
CA LYS A 44 -24.84 -12.00 1.11
C LYS A 44 -23.68 -11.27 0.43
N TYR A 45 -23.51 -9.97 0.66
CA TYR A 45 -22.43 -9.19 0.05
C TYR A 45 -21.06 -9.69 0.52
N ILE A 46 -20.91 -9.92 1.83
CA ILE A 46 -19.64 -10.42 2.39
C ILE A 46 -19.30 -11.80 1.84
N SER A 47 -20.30 -12.70 1.75
CA SER A 47 -20.12 -14.02 1.13
C SER A 47 -19.66 -13.92 -0.32
N GLU A 48 -20.26 -13.01 -1.11
CA GLU A 48 -19.89 -12.77 -2.50
C GLU A 48 -18.45 -12.26 -2.63
N GLN A 49 -18.06 -11.24 -1.85
CA GLN A 49 -16.70 -10.70 -1.88
C GLN A 49 -15.66 -11.76 -1.48
N ARG A 50 -15.97 -12.58 -0.47
CA ARG A 50 -15.10 -13.70 -0.08
C ARG A 50 -14.97 -14.75 -1.19
N SER A 51 -16.07 -15.06 -1.89
CA SER A 51 -16.02 -15.98 -3.03
C SER A 51 -15.11 -15.43 -4.13
N LYS A 52 -15.22 -14.13 -4.46
CA LYS A 52 -14.35 -13.49 -5.46
C LYS A 52 -12.89 -13.47 -5.02
N ALA A 53 -12.62 -13.12 -3.77
CA ALA A 53 -11.28 -13.18 -3.18
C ALA A 53 -10.68 -14.59 -3.26
N ARG A 54 -11.47 -15.62 -2.94
CA ARG A 54 -11.05 -17.03 -3.06
C ARG A 54 -10.72 -17.41 -4.49
N ASP A 55 -11.54 -16.99 -5.46
CA ASP A 55 -11.28 -17.26 -6.88
C ASP A 55 -9.97 -16.62 -7.35
N ILE A 56 -9.69 -15.39 -6.90
CA ILE A 56 -8.43 -14.69 -7.16
C ILE A 56 -7.26 -15.49 -6.58
N VAL A 57 -7.30 -15.85 -5.30
CA VAL A 57 -6.22 -16.63 -4.66
C VAL A 57 -5.98 -17.96 -5.37
N ASN A 58 -7.05 -18.68 -5.70
CA ASN A 58 -6.93 -19.92 -6.47
C ASN A 58 -6.34 -19.69 -7.86
N GLY A 59 -6.67 -18.57 -8.51
CA GLY A 59 -6.07 -18.16 -9.77
C GLY A 59 -4.58 -17.90 -9.65
N LEU A 60 -4.15 -17.14 -8.63
CA LEU A 60 -2.73 -16.89 -8.34
C LEU A 60 -1.95 -18.20 -8.15
N LEU A 61 -2.51 -19.14 -7.38
CA LEU A 61 -1.90 -20.45 -7.16
C LEU A 61 -1.81 -21.29 -8.45
N ARG A 62 -2.83 -21.24 -9.32
CA ARG A 62 -2.77 -21.92 -10.63
C ARG A 62 -1.71 -21.33 -11.56
N LYS A 63 -1.36 -20.06 -11.36
CA LYS A 63 -0.32 -19.34 -12.11
C LYS A 63 1.06 -19.44 -11.42
N ASP A 64 1.18 -20.29 -10.41
CA ASP A 64 2.40 -20.51 -9.61
C ASP A 64 2.94 -19.24 -8.92
N ILE A 65 2.06 -18.28 -8.62
CA ILE A 65 2.43 -17.13 -7.79
C ILE A 65 2.58 -17.57 -6.34
N LYS A 66 3.73 -17.27 -5.75
CA LYS A 66 4.11 -17.60 -4.36
C LYS A 66 4.28 -16.37 -3.49
N LEU A 67 4.42 -15.18 -4.08
CA LEU A 67 4.47 -13.92 -3.35
C LEU A 67 3.57 -12.87 -4.00
N LEU A 68 2.64 -12.35 -3.20
CA LEU A 68 1.86 -11.17 -3.52
C LEU A 68 2.45 -9.95 -2.79
N ALA A 69 3.14 -9.08 -3.52
CA ALA A 69 3.64 -7.81 -3.03
C ALA A 69 2.63 -6.70 -3.32
N ILE A 70 2.24 -5.96 -2.28
CA ILE A 70 1.23 -4.91 -2.38
C ILE A 70 1.84 -3.61 -1.90
N ASP A 71 1.81 -2.59 -2.73
CA ASP A 71 2.17 -1.25 -2.31
C ASP A 71 1.18 -0.66 -1.29
N PHE A 72 1.63 0.32 -0.51
CA PHE A 72 0.84 0.94 0.53
C PHE A 72 0.02 2.14 0.06
N ASP A 73 0.69 3.20 -0.40
CA ASP A 73 0.07 4.50 -0.70
C ASP A 73 -0.64 4.46 -2.04
N LYS A 74 -1.87 4.97 -2.14
CA LYS A 74 -2.73 4.86 -3.34
C LYS A 74 -2.95 3.44 -3.89
N THR A 75 -2.33 2.41 -3.31
CA THR A 75 -2.55 1.01 -3.59
C THR A 75 -3.38 0.35 -2.51
N PHE A 76 -2.80 -0.10 -1.39
CA PHE A 76 -3.57 -0.66 -0.27
C PHE A 76 -4.52 0.39 0.33
N LEU A 77 -4.04 1.62 0.45
CA LEU A 77 -4.83 2.81 0.76
C LEU A 77 -5.34 3.46 -0.53
N SER A 78 -6.44 4.18 -0.43
CA SER A 78 -6.96 5.05 -1.50
C SER A 78 -6.36 6.46 -1.47
N ILE A 79 -5.48 6.75 -0.50
CA ILE A 79 -4.83 8.04 -0.33
C ILE A 79 -3.31 7.90 -0.35
N HIS A 80 -2.64 9.03 -0.53
CA HIS A 80 -1.20 9.14 -0.42
C HIS A 80 -0.82 9.75 0.94
N THR A 81 -0.07 9.03 1.76
CA THR A 81 0.44 9.48 3.06
C THR A 81 1.69 10.36 2.96
N MET A 82 2.22 10.55 1.74
CA MET A 82 3.45 11.31 1.47
C MET A 82 4.66 10.70 2.18
N GLY A 83 4.66 9.38 2.35
CA GLY A 83 5.70 8.63 3.07
C GLY A 83 5.66 8.79 4.60
N TYR A 84 4.88 9.74 5.12
CA TYR A 84 4.81 10.03 6.55
C TYR A 84 3.43 10.55 6.98
N TRP A 85 2.59 9.65 7.49
CA TRP A 85 1.31 9.97 8.10
C TRP A 85 1.48 10.56 9.50
N GLN A 86 0.94 11.77 9.69
CA GLN A 86 0.96 12.49 10.98
C GLN A 86 -0.32 12.30 11.81
N GLY A 87 -1.37 11.74 11.22
CA GLY A 87 -2.65 11.53 11.89
C GLY A 87 -2.69 10.27 12.75
N GLN A 88 -3.87 9.99 13.30
CA GLN A 88 -4.13 8.73 13.99
C GLN A 88 -4.22 7.56 13.00
N VAL A 89 -3.71 6.39 13.39
CA VAL A 89 -3.74 5.18 12.55
C VAL A 89 -5.18 4.73 12.28
N GLU A 90 -6.04 4.94 13.25
CA GLU A 90 -7.47 4.65 13.21
C GLU A 90 -8.21 5.47 12.14
N LYS A 91 -7.62 6.57 11.65
CA LYS A 91 -8.17 7.33 10.52
C LYS A 91 -7.80 6.69 9.18
N LEU A 92 -6.64 6.03 9.07
CA LEU A 92 -6.20 5.36 7.84
C LEU A 92 -7.06 4.17 7.45
N LEU A 93 -7.64 3.54 8.45
CA LEU A 93 -8.70 2.55 8.36
C LEU A 93 -9.81 2.98 7.37
N GLU A 94 -10.17 4.26 7.35
CA GLU A 94 -11.17 4.77 6.42
C GLU A 94 -10.74 4.71 4.96
N TYR A 95 -9.45 4.63 4.67
CA TYR A 95 -8.93 4.67 3.30
C TYR A 95 -8.48 3.30 2.79
N VAL A 96 -8.54 2.26 3.61
CA VAL A 96 -8.24 0.88 3.19
C VAL A 96 -9.18 0.48 2.05
N ARG A 97 -8.62 0.10 0.90
CA ARG A 97 -9.42 -0.34 -0.24
C ARG A 97 -10.07 -1.70 0.05
N SER A 98 -11.37 -1.78 -0.17
CA SER A 98 -12.17 -2.97 0.17
C SER A 98 -11.75 -4.25 -0.56
N SER A 99 -11.24 -4.13 -1.79
CA SER A 99 -10.70 -5.25 -2.57
C SER A 99 -9.53 -5.92 -1.85
N PHE A 100 -8.54 -5.14 -1.42
CA PHE A 100 -7.38 -5.66 -0.70
C PHE A 100 -7.73 -6.18 0.68
N TYR A 101 -8.69 -5.54 1.38
CA TYR A 101 -9.21 -6.07 2.63
C TYR A 101 -9.78 -7.49 2.44
N HIS A 102 -10.69 -7.70 1.49
CA HIS A 102 -11.28 -9.02 1.28
C HIS A 102 -10.27 -10.06 0.79
N LEU A 103 -9.34 -9.66 -0.09
CA LEU A 103 -8.29 -10.53 -0.62
C LEU A 103 -7.33 -11.01 0.48
N ILE A 104 -6.76 -10.09 1.25
CA ILE A 104 -5.82 -10.42 2.32
C ILE A 104 -6.53 -11.18 3.43
N GLN A 105 -7.77 -10.83 3.77
CA GLN A 105 -8.53 -11.57 4.78
C GLN A 105 -8.71 -13.03 4.38
N GLU A 106 -9.06 -13.32 3.12
CA GLU A 106 -9.20 -14.70 2.65
C GLU A 106 -7.86 -15.46 2.70
N LEU A 107 -6.73 -14.81 2.36
CA LEU A 107 -5.38 -15.39 2.48
C LEU A 107 -4.97 -15.71 3.93
N LEU A 108 -5.38 -14.87 4.89
CA LEU A 108 -5.07 -15.07 6.30
C LEU A 108 -5.97 -16.14 6.92
N GLU A 109 -7.26 -16.12 6.61
CA GLU A 109 -8.25 -16.99 7.24
C GLU A 109 -8.15 -18.44 6.76
N THR A 110 -7.88 -18.66 5.47
CA THR A 110 -7.84 -20.00 4.87
C THR A 110 -6.48 -20.68 5.08
N PRO A 111 -6.40 -21.77 5.87
CA PRO A 111 -5.11 -22.37 6.25
C PRO A 111 -4.28 -22.91 5.08
N SER A 112 -4.92 -23.46 4.03
CA SER A 112 -4.22 -24.02 2.86
C SER A 112 -3.41 -22.97 2.09
N TYR A 113 -3.85 -21.71 2.07
CA TYR A 113 -3.15 -20.63 1.39
C TYR A 113 -1.90 -20.18 2.14
N SER A 114 -1.92 -20.31 3.47
CA SER A 114 -0.85 -19.81 4.33
C SER A 114 0.52 -20.40 4.08
N GLN A 115 0.55 -21.61 3.52
CA GLN A 115 1.75 -22.36 3.24
C GLN A 115 2.15 -22.29 1.77
N THR A 116 1.36 -21.66 0.91
CA THR A 116 1.58 -21.66 -0.55
C THR A 116 1.81 -20.26 -1.09
N LEU A 117 1.03 -19.29 -0.61
CA LEU A 117 1.10 -17.90 -1.05
C LEU A 117 1.45 -16.97 0.13
N HIS A 118 2.57 -16.28 -0.01
CA HIS A 118 3.03 -15.25 0.89
C HIS A 118 2.43 -13.91 0.48
N VAL A 119 2.17 -13.02 1.45
CA VAL A 119 1.73 -11.65 1.20
C VAL A 119 2.65 -10.69 1.94
N CYS A 120 3.03 -9.61 1.27
CA CYS A 120 3.78 -8.52 1.89
C CYS A 120 3.22 -7.15 1.52
N ILE A 121 3.44 -6.19 2.41
CA ILE A 121 3.37 -4.77 2.09
C ILE A 121 4.79 -4.28 1.82
N VAL A 122 5.00 -3.68 0.65
CA VAL A 122 6.25 -2.99 0.29
C VAL A 122 5.96 -1.50 0.14
N SER A 123 6.75 -0.63 0.76
CA SER A 123 6.45 0.80 0.77
C SER A 123 7.71 1.64 0.96
N PHE A 124 7.72 2.84 0.36
CA PHE A 124 8.74 3.84 0.65
C PHE A 124 8.49 4.62 1.95
N SER A 125 7.38 4.37 2.66
CA SER A 125 7.19 4.94 3.99
C SER A 125 8.26 4.45 4.96
N SER A 126 8.69 5.31 5.88
CA SER A 126 9.57 4.95 6.99
C SER A 126 8.81 4.42 8.22
N GLN A 127 7.47 4.44 8.20
CA GLN A 127 6.64 4.18 9.37
C GLN A 127 6.13 2.72 9.44
N GLU A 128 7.04 1.74 9.49
CA GLU A 128 6.66 0.32 9.56
C GLU A 128 5.68 0.01 10.69
N HIS A 129 5.92 0.59 11.88
CA HIS A 129 5.05 0.36 13.05
C HIS A 129 3.60 0.83 12.81
N LEU A 130 3.42 1.94 12.09
CA LEU A 130 2.11 2.45 11.72
C LEU A 130 1.39 1.49 10.78
N ILE A 131 2.08 0.98 9.75
CA ILE A 131 1.52 0.03 8.80
C ILE A 131 1.14 -1.26 9.53
N ARG A 132 2.01 -1.77 10.40
CA ARG A 132 1.73 -2.96 11.24
C ARG A 132 0.49 -2.78 12.10
N LYS A 133 0.40 -1.64 12.80
CA LYS A 133 -0.76 -1.31 13.65
C LYS A 133 -2.04 -1.19 12.80
N LEU A 134 -1.98 -0.58 11.63
CA LEU A 134 -3.12 -0.47 10.72
C LEU A 134 -3.63 -1.85 10.28
N LEU A 135 -2.74 -2.76 9.86
CA LEU A 135 -3.10 -4.11 9.45
C LEU A 135 -3.76 -4.89 10.61
N GLN A 136 -3.20 -4.78 11.83
CA GLN A 136 -3.79 -5.38 13.04
C GLN A 136 -5.21 -4.86 13.30
N LEU A 137 -5.42 -3.54 13.20
CA LEU A 137 -6.72 -2.91 13.38
C LEU A 137 -7.72 -3.30 12.28
N ALA A 138 -7.27 -3.43 11.03
CA ALA A 138 -8.10 -3.76 9.89
C ALA A 138 -8.63 -5.20 9.97
N PHE A 139 -7.74 -6.18 10.16
CA PHE A 139 -8.10 -7.60 10.08
C PHE A 139 -8.54 -8.22 11.42
N LYS A 140 -8.20 -7.60 12.56
CA LYS A 140 -8.58 -8.07 13.91
C LYS A 140 -8.32 -9.56 14.15
N THR A 141 -7.22 -10.06 13.60
CA THR A 141 -6.81 -11.46 13.67
C THR A 141 -5.39 -11.55 14.18
N SER A 142 -5.08 -12.59 14.98
CA SER A 142 -3.70 -12.86 15.42
C SER A 142 -2.77 -13.27 14.27
N LYS A 143 -3.33 -13.53 13.08
CA LYS A 143 -2.58 -13.96 11.91
C LYS A 143 -1.91 -12.83 11.13
N THR A 144 -2.13 -11.56 11.51
CA THR A 144 -1.56 -10.40 10.76
C THR A 144 -0.03 -10.40 10.73
N ASP A 145 0.64 -11.02 11.70
CA ASP A 145 2.11 -11.15 11.71
C ASP A 145 2.64 -12.02 10.56
N ARG A 146 1.76 -12.71 9.84
CA ARG A 146 2.11 -13.44 8.62
C ARG A 146 2.28 -12.52 7.41
N ILE A 147 1.73 -11.30 7.44
CA ILE A 147 1.95 -10.28 6.43
C ILE A 147 3.36 -9.71 6.67
N LEU A 148 4.25 -9.93 5.72
CA LEU A 148 5.59 -9.35 5.78
C LEU A 148 5.51 -7.86 5.44
N ILE A 149 6.35 -7.04 6.05
CA ILE A 149 6.35 -5.60 5.81
C ILE A 149 7.79 -5.18 5.53
N ARG A 150 8.00 -4.47 4.42
CA ARG A 150 9.26 -3.82 4.10
C ARG A 150 9.02 -2.35 3.76
N CYS A 151 9.73 -1.52 4.49
CA CYS A 151 9.61 -0.07 4.56
C CYS A 151 11.00 0.56 4.48
N ASN A 152 11.08 1.85 4.18
CA ASN A 152 12.32 2.63 4.28
C ASN A 152 12.60 3.02 5.74
N THR A 153 12.67 2.05 6.64
CA THR A 153 13.14 2.30 8.01
C THR A 153 14.61 2.69 8.00
N ASP A 154 15.06 3.42 9.02
CA ASP A 154 16.48 3.82 9.12
C ASP A 154 17.40 2.59 9.09
N GLU A 155 16.99 1.49 9.73
CA GLU A 155 17.69 0.21 9.70
C GLU A 155 17.78 -0.36 8.28
N PHE A 156 16.66 -0.44 7.56
CA PHE A 156 16.63 -0.97 6.21
C PHE A 156 17.49 -0.15 5.25
N MET A 157 17.36 1.18 5.31
CA MET A 157 18.11 2.10 4.46
C MET A 157 19.61 2.07 4.78
N SER A 158 19.99 1.88 6.05
CA SER A 158 21.40 1.76 6.44
C SER A 158 22.03 0.48 5.89
N CYS A 159 21.28 -0.63 5.86
CA CYS A 159 21.72 -1.89 5.25
C CYS A 159 21.87 -1.80 3.73
N MET A 160 21.06 -0.96 3.07
CA MET A 160 21.16 -0.70 1.63
C MET A 160 22.33 0.24 1.30
N GLY A 161 22.66 1.15 2.22
CA GLY A 161 23.67 2.21 2.11
C GLY A 161 25.11 1.77 1.82
N THR A 162 25.41 0.47 1.97
CA THR A 162 26.72 -0.10 1.60
C THR A 162 26.80 -0.52 0.14
N ASP A 163 25.67 -0.87 -0.50
CA ASP A 163 25.64 -1.39 -1.88
C ASP A 163 25.33 -0.30 -2.93
N CYS A 164 24.91 0.89 -2.49
CA CYS A 164 24.64 2.05 -3.35
C CYS A 164 25.75 3.11 -3.37
N GLN A 165 26.94 2.80 -2.81
CA GLN A 165 28.12 3.68 -2.89
C GLN A 165 28.76 3.74 -4.28
N ASP A 166 28.48 2.77 -5.15
CA ASP A 166 29.05 2.68 -6.51
C ASP A 166 28.25 3.47 -7.57
N GLY A 167 27.32 4.35 -7.15
CA GLY A 167 26.52 5.15 -8.08
C GLY A 167 25.47 4.34 -8.85
N SER A 168 25.18 3.11 -8.41
CA SER A 168 24.04 2.34 -8.87
C SER A 168 22.74 3.06 -8.48
N SER A 169 21.90 3.31 -9.48
CA SER A 169 20.60 3.94 -9.30
C SER A 169 19.73 3.11 -8.36
N PHE A 170 19.13 3.76 -7.36
CA PHE A 170 18.17 3.14 -6.44
C PHE A 170 17.08 2.39 -7.22
N LEU A 171 17.09 1.05 -7.17
CA LEU A 171 16.21 0.15 -7.94
C LEU A 171 14.76 0.10 -7.40
N GLY A 172 14.32 1.16 -6.74
CA GLY A 172 12.96 1.29 -6.23
C GLY A 172 12.56 0.16 -5.28
N LYS A 173 11.36 -0.41 -5.52
CA LYS A 173 10.77 -1.45 -4.67
C LYS A 173 11.37 -2.84 -4.86
N GLU A 174 12.25 -3.01 -5.84
CA GLU A 174 12.93 -4.29 -6.04
C GLU A 174 13.71 -4.69 -4.79
N TYR A 175 14.39 -3.72 -4.15
CA TYR A 175 15.09 -3.98 -2.90
C TYR A 175 14.18 -4.46 -1.77
N HIS A 176 12.98 -3.91 -1.66
CA HIS A 176 11.99 -4.35 -0.67
C HIS A 176 11.53 -5.77 -0.96
N ILE A 177 11.20 -6.07 -2.22
CA ILE A 177 10.77 -7.41 -2.67
C ILE A 177 11.88 -8.43 -2.44
N THR A 178 13.10 -8.15 -2.89
CA THR A 178 14.28 -9.01 -2.68
C THR A 178 14.55 -9.26 -1.18
N SER A 179 14.39 -8.24 -0.34
CA SER A 179 14.50 -8.40 1.13
C SER A 179 13.41 -9.32 1.71
N VAL A 180 12.19 -9.24 1.20
CA VAL A 180 11.10 -10.16 1.56
C VAL A 180 11.41 -11.59 1.11
N ILE A 181 11.84 -11.78 -0.14
CA ILE A 181 12.22 -13.09 -0.68
C ILE A 181 13.34 -13.72 0.15
N THR A 182 14.36 -12.94 0.49
CA THR A 182 15.47 -13.38 1.34
C THR A 182 14.97 -13.80 2.73
N GLU A 183 14.09 -13.01 3.36
CA GLU A 183 13.49 -13.39 4.64
C GLU A 183 12.71 -14.71 4.53
N ILE A 184 11.95 -14.92 3.46
CA ILE A 184 11.19 -16.15 3.22
C ILE A 184 12.15 -17.33 3.04
N ALA A 185 13.22 -17.17 2.27
CA ALA A 185 14.24 -18.20 2.08
C ALA A 185 14.89 -18.58 3.40
N THR A 186 15.35 -17.60 4.20
CA THR A 186 16.05 -17.87 5.46
C THR A 186 15.13 -18.42 6.55
N LYS A 187 13.95 -17.79 6.77
CA LYS A 187 13.09 -18.15 7.90
C LYS A 187 12.14 -19.29 7.61
N ARG A 188 11.80 -19.51 6.34
CA ARG A 188 10.76 -20.48 5.94
C ARG A 188 11.29 -21.57 5.01
N ASN A 189 12.59 -21.55 4.68
CA ASN A 189 13.26 -22.51 3.80
C ASN A 189 12.53 -22.70 2.46
N LYS A 190 12.13 -21.57 1.86
CA LYS A 190 11.43 -21.53 0.56
C LYS A 190 12.09 -20.53 -0.37
N THR A 191 12.49 -21.00 -1.53
CA THR A 191 12.96 -20.14 -2.62
C THR A 191 11.77 -19.65 -3.42
N ILE A 192 11.74 -18.36 -3.73
CA ILE A 192 10.77 -17.74 -4.62
C ILE A 192 11.54 -17.23 -5.84
N GLN A 193 11.09 -17.61 -7.03
CA GLN A 193 11.65 -17.17 -8.30
C GLN A 193 10.99 -15.86 -8.75
N PRO A 194 11.64 -15.04 -9.60
CA PRO A 194 11.08 -13.76 -10.00
C PRO A 194 9.68 -13.84 -10.63
N HIS A 195 9.43 -14.82 -11.50
CA HIS A 195 8.12 -15.01 -12.15
C HIS A 195 7.01 -15.51 -11.20
N GLU A 196 7.36 -15.92 -9.98
CA GLU A 196 6.43 -16.34 -8.92
C GLU A 196 6.00 -15.16 -8.04
N VAL A 197 6.43 -13.95 -8.36
CA VAL A 197 6.08 -12.70 -7.65
C VAL A 197 5.06 -11.92 -8.48
N LEU A 198 4.01 -11.44 -7.82
CA LEU A 198 3.09 -10.44 -8.35
C LEU A 198 3.19 -9.15 -7.52
N LEU A 199 3.58 -8.04 -8.16
CA LEU A 199 3.54 -6.70 -7.59
C LEU A 199 2.23 -6.00 -7.98
N LEU A 200 1.57 -5.39 -6.99
CA LEU A 200 0.46 -4.46 -7.18
C LEU A 200 0.93 -3.07 -6.73
N ASP A 201 0.92 -2.10 -7.63
CA ASP A 201 1.47 -0.75 -7.40
C ASP A 201 0.70 0.30 -8.20
N ASP A 202 0.55 1.53 -7.70
CA ASP A 202 -0.05 2.63 -8.47
C ASP A 202 0.98 3.36 -9.36
N ASP A 203 2.27 3.24 -9.03
CA ASP A 203 3.34 3.93 -9.74
C ASP A 203 3.89 3.06 -10.88
N VAL A 204 3.67 3.53 -12.10
CA VAL A 204 4.13 2.90 -13.35
C VAL A 204 5.64 2.64 -13.36
N ALA A 205 6.46 3.48 -12.72
CA ALA A 205 7.90 3.24 -12.65
C ALA A 205 8.24 1.98 -11.85
N ASN A 206 7.52 1.71 -10.76
CA ASN A 206 7.67 0.48 -9.98
C ASN A 206 7.17 -0.73 -10.77
N ILE A 207 6.09 -0.59 -11.54
CA ILE A 207 5.57 -1.65 -12.42
C ILE A 207 6.62 -2.05 -13.47
N LEU A 208 7.16 -1.08 -14.21
CA LEU A 208 8.18 -1.33 -15.23
C LEU A 208 9.44 -1.95 -14.63
N THR A 209 9.90 -1.44 -13.48
CA THR A 209 11.04 -2.02 -12.77
C THR A 209 10.76 -3.48 -12.40
N ALA A 210 9.60 -3.79 -11.82
CA ALA A 210 9.24 -5.16 -11.45
C ALA A 210 9.23 -6.10 -12.67
N GLU A 211 8.71 -5.65 -13.81
CA GLU A 211 8.73 -6.40 -15.06
C GLU A 211 10.16 -6.64 -15.59
N GLU A 212 11.06 -5.65 -15.48
CA GLU A 212 12.48 -5.80 -15.83
C GLU A 212 13.18 -6.87 -14.98
N PHE A 213 12.80 -7.00 -13.70
CA PHE A 213 13.29 -8.06 -12.81
C PHE A 213 12.58 -9.41 -13.01
N GLY A 214 11.64 -9.50 -13.95
CA GLY A 214 10.92 -10.73 -14.29
C GLY A 214 9.74 -11.04 -13.37
N HIS A 215 9.29 -10.07 -12.57
CA HIS A 215 8.06 -10.18 -11.80
C HIS A 215 6.84 -9.98 -12.70
N LYS A 216 5.70 -10.48 -12.22
CA LYS A 216 4.40 -10.08 -12.75
C LYS A 216 4.00 -8.79 -12.04
N ALA A 217 3.32 -7.89 -12.73
CA ALA A 217 2.91 -6.63 -12.16
C ALA A 217 1.52 -6.20 -12.65
N LEU A 218 0.79 -5.45 -11.82
CA LEU A 218 -0.47 -4.81 -12.19
C LEU A 218 -0.51 -3.39 -11.62
N GLU A 219 -0.70 -2.42 -12.51
CA GLU A 219 -0.96 -1.02 -12.14
C GLU A 219 -2.32 -0.90 -11.43
N ILE A 220 -2.33 -0.32 -10.24
CA ILE A 220 -3.52 -0.13 -9.43
C ILE A 220 -4.07 1.28 -9.63
N ARG A 221 -5.30 1.35 -10.14
CA ARG A 221 -6.06 2.59 -10.33
C ARG A 221 -7.24 2.69 -9.38
N ASP A 222 -7.90 3.84 -9.34
CA ASP A 222 -8.99 4.13 -8.39
C ASP A 222 -10.21 3.21 -8.56
N GLU A 223 -10.46 2.71 -9.76
CA GLU A 223 -11.60 1.84 -10.05
C GLU A 223 -11.39 0.38 -9.62
N ILE A 224 -10.21 0.03 -9.09
CA ILE A 224 -9.84 -1.34 -8.75
C ILE A 224 -10.87 -1.99 -7.81
N ASN A 225 -11.29 -3.20 -8.18
CA ASN A 225 -12.19 -4.03 -7.39
C ASN A 225 -11.87 -5.51 -7.61
N LEU A 226 -12.54 -6.40 -6.87
CA LEU A 226 -12.27 -7.84 -6.97
C LEU A 226 -12.61 -8.43 -8.34
N ASP A 227 -13.57 -7.88 -9.08
CA ASP A 227 -13.90 -8.39 -10.42
C ASP A 227 -12.78 -8.07 -11.42
N ILE A 228 -12.22 -6.85 -11.36
CA ILE A 228 -11.06 -6.46 -12.18
C ILE A 228 -9.83 -7.31 -11.82
N LEU A 229 -9.54 -7.47 -10.53
CA LEU A 229 -8.42 -8.32 -10.09
C LEU A 229 -8.61 -9.77 -10.53
N LYS A 230 -9.84 -10.30 -10.44
CA LYS A 230 -10.17 -11.66 -10.89
C LYS A 230 -9.99 -11.82 -12.39
N ASP A 231 -10.42 -10.83 -13.18
CA ASP A 231 -10.25 -10.85 -14.63
C ASP A 231 -8.76 -10.86 -15.00
N PHE A 232 -7.97 -9.95 -14.41
CA PHE A 232 -6.52 -9.91 -14.57
C PHE A 232 -5.86 -11.26 -14.29
N VAL A 233 -6.13 -11.84 -13.11
CA VAL A 233 -5.51 -13.10 -12.68
C VAL A 233 -5.87 -14.28 -13.59
N ASN A 234 -7.10 -14.34 -14.11
CA ASN A 234 -7.50 -15.48 -14.92
C ASN A 234 -7.07 -15.34 -16.38
N ASN A 235 -7.02 -14.12 -16.91
CA ASN A 235 -6.88 -13.89 -18.35
C ASN A 235 -5.52 -13.30 -18.78
N TYR A 236 -4.79 -12.64 -17.88
CA TYR A 236 -3.60 -11.85 -18.25
C TYR A 236 -2.31 -12.25 -17.51
N LEU A 237 -2.42 -12.91 -16.36
CA LEU A 237 -1.29 -13.49 -15.62
C LEU A 237 -0.76 -14.76 -16.29
#